data_AF-A0A8T9QCT0-F1
#
_entry.id   AF-A0A8T9QCT0-F1
#
_cell.length_a   1.000
_cell.length_b   1.000
_cell.length_c   1.000
_cell.angle_alpha   90.00
_cell.angle_beta   90.00
_cell.angle_gamma   90.00
#
_symmetry.space_group_name_H-M   'P 1'
#
loop_
_entity.id
_entity.type
_entity.pdbx_description
1 polymer ?
#
loop_
_entity_poly.entity_id
_entity_poly.type
_entity_poly.pdbx_seq_one_letter_code
_entity_poly.pdbx_strand_id
1 'polypeptide(L)'
;MRSALCAGSLMASLLAGCEQAKKPEQTAAESGSAASNPATESTPIMPTSASFGKTSDGTEVQLFTLTNAHGLQATISTYGAS
;
A
#
# COMPACT_ATOMS: atom_id res chain seq x y z
N MET A 1 -38.21 -42.02 19.43
CA MET A 1 -38.68 -41.81 20.83
C MET A 1 -37.45 -41.52 21.66
N ARG A 2 -37.27 -40.45 22.42
CA ARG A 2 -38.16 -39.40 22.95
C ARG A 2 -37.23 -38.32 23.55
N SER A 3 -37.59 -37.04 23.35
CA SER A 3 -37.50 -35.95 24.35
C SER A 3 -36.11 -35.49 24.82
N ALA A 4 -35.84 -34.24 25.19
CA ALA A 4 -36.48 -32.92 25.15
C ALA A 4 -35.39 -31.95 25.69
N LEU A 5 -35.16 -30.79 25.07
CA LEU A 5 -35.54 -29.46 25.58
C LEU A 5 -35.08 -29.11 27.02
N CYS A 6 -34.10 -28.20 27.14
CA CYS A 6 -33.92 -27.16 28.17
C CYS A 6 -33.10 -26.05 27.48
N ALA A 7 -33.59 -24.85 27.14
CA ALA A 7 -34.16 -23.78 27.96
C ALA A 7 -33.21 -23.32 29.09
N GLY A 8 -32.67 -22.11 28.95
CA GLY A 8 -31.83 -21.40 29.94
C GLY A 8 -30.78 -20.53 29.24
N SER A 9 -31.13 -19.32 28.78
CA SER A 9 -31.04 -18.07 29.54
C SER A 9 -29.62 -17.76 30.02
N LEU A 10 -28.97 -16.74 29.45
CA LEU A 10 -28.79 -15.42 30.08
C LEU A 10 -27.76 -14.58 29.31
N MET A 11 -28.21 -13.41 28.88
CA MET A 11 -27.49 -12.15 28.73
C MET A 11 -26.07 -12.09 29.35
N ALA A 12 -25.10 -11.70 28.52
CA ALA A 12 -23.93 -10.93 28.96
C ALA A 12 -23.54 -9.94 27.85
N SER A 13 -24.32 -8.86 27.77
CA SER A 13 -23.96 -7.63 27.06
C SER A 13 -22.73 -7.01 27.73
N LEU A 14 -21.55 -7.20 27.15
CA LEU A 14 -20.36 -6.42 27.48
C LEU A 14 -20.30 -5.21 26.54
N LEU A 15 -20.99 -4.16 26.97
CA LEU A 15 -20.86 -2.81 26.45
C LEU A 15 -19.60 -2.19 27.08
N ALA A 16 -18.54 -2.05 26.29
CA ALA A 16 -17.44 -1.11 26.55
C ALA A 16 -16.92 -0.58 25.22
N GLY A 17 -17.83 -0.03 24.40
CA GLY A 17 -17.46 0.89 23.34
C GLY A 17 -17.05 2.20 23.99
N CYS A 18 -15.74 2.40 24.17
CA CYS A 18 -15.21 3.68 24.61
C CYS A 18 -15.43 4.75 23.53
N GLU A 19 -16.09 5.81 23.97
CA GLU A 19 -16.48 7.00 23.24
C GLU A 19 -15.29 7.73 22.59
N GLN A 20 -15.43 8.04 21.29
CA GLN A 20 -14.62 9.06 20.63
C GLN A 20 -15.03 10.42 21.14
N ALA A 21 -14.24 10.98 22.07
CA ALA A 21 -14.32 12.36 22.48
C ALA A 21 -14.10 13.28 21.26
N LYS A 22 -15.16 13.96 20.81
CA LYS A 22 -15.15 14.95 19.73
C LYS A 22 -15.50 16.33 20.28
N LYS A 23 -14.50 17.21 20.37
CA LYS A 23 -14.44 18.67 20.05
C LYS A 23 -13.34 19.35 20.90
N PRO A 24 -12.67 20.43 20.44
CA PRO A 24 -13.27 21.53 19.69
C PRO A 24 -12.55 21.97 18.41
N GLU A 25 -13.30 22.80 17.70
CA GLU A 25 -12.97 23.68 16.59
C GLU A 25 -11.64 24.44 16.80
N GLN A 26 -10.81 24.51 15.77
CA GLN A 26 -9.80 25.56 15.64
C GLN A 26 -9.90 26.14 14.23
N THR A 27 -10.72 27.18 14.10
CA THR A 27 -10.57 28.17 13.03
C THR A 27 -9.40 29.06 13.41
N ALA A 28 -8.30 28.95 12.67
CA ALA A 28 -7.33 30.01 12.52
C ALA A 28 -6.96 30.05 11.04
N ALA A 29 -7.39 31.12 10.37
CA ALA A 29 -6.86 31.49 9.07
C ALA A 29 -5.41 31.93 9.28
N GLU A 30 -4.46 31.03 9.05
CA GLU A 30 -3.07 31.42 8.80
C GLU A 30 -2.90 31.59 7.29
N SER A 31 -2.70 32.85 6.90
CA SER A 31 -2.05 33.19 5.65
C SER A 31 -0.60 32.71 5.73
N GLY A 32 -0.41 31.43 5.41
CA GLY A 32 0.90 30.82 5.27
C GLY A 32 1.55 31.34 4.00
N SER A 33 2.58 32.17 4.15
CA SER A 33 3.55 32.40 3.09
C SER A 33 4.01 31.04 2.56
N ALA A 34 3.71 30.75 1.30
CA ALA A 34 4.20 29.55 0.63
C ALA A 34 5.71 29.68 0.51
N ALA A 35 6.45 29.22 1.54
CA ALA A 35 7.85 28.91 1.41
C ALA A 35 7.94 27.86 0.30
N SER A 36 8.43 28.30 -0.86
CA SER A 36 8.66 27.43 -2.00
C SER A 36 9.78 26.48 -1.58
N ASN A 37 9.42 25.27 -1.19
CA ASN A 37 10.39 24.19 -1.05
C ASN A 37 11.10 24.05 -2.39
N PRO A 38 12.45 24.14 -2.45
CA PRO A 38 13.13 23.79 -3.68
C PRO A 38 12.78 22.34 -3.97
N ALA A 39 11.98 22.13 -5.01
CA ALA A 39 11.79 20.81 -5.57
C ALA A 39 13.17 20.37 -6.04
N THR A 40 13.80 19.45 -5.32
CA THR A 40 14.97 18.76 -5.82
C THR A 40 14.53 18.11 -7.13
N GLU A 41 14.97 18.67 -8.26
CA GLU A 41 14.77 18.09 -9.57
C GLU A 41 15.50 16.75 -9.59
N SER A 42 14.75 15.70 -9.26
CA SER A 42 15.24 14.33 -9.37
C SER A 42 15.20 13.97 -10.85
N THR A 43 16.37 13.81 -11.47
CA THR A 43 16.47 13.37 -12.85
C THR A 43 15.81 11.99 -12.95
N PRO A 44 14.85 11.78 -13.87
CA PRO A 44 14.18 10.49 -13.97
C PRO A 44 15.19 9.40 -14.35
N ILE A 45 15.41 8.44 -13.45
CA ILE A 45 16.20 7.25 -13.74
C ILE A 45 15.36 6.28 -14.56
N MET A 46 15.69 6.17 -15.84
CA MET A 46 15.07 5.21 -16.75
C MET A 46 15.67 3.81 -16.52
N PRO A 47 14.86 2.75 -16.39
CA PRO A 47 15.36 1.39 -16.31
C PRO A 47 16.10 0.99 -17.59
N THR A 48 17.12 0.15 -17.47
CA THR A 48 17.74 -0.51 -18.63
C THR A 48 16.99 -1.78 -18.96
N SER A 49 16.73 -2.04 -20.24
CA SER A 49 16.05 -3.26 -20.70
C SER A 49 17.01 -4.21 -21.42
N ALA A 50 16.77 -5.50 -21.28
CA ALA A 50 17.46 -6.56 -22.01
C ALA A 50 16.49 -7.69 -22.39
N SER A 51 16.70 -8.30 -23.56
CA SER A 51 15.93 -9.50 -23.95
C SER A 51 16.40 -10.69 -23.12
N PHE A 52 15.45 -11.44 -22.54
CA PHE A 52 15.72 -12.65 -21.75
C PHE A 52 15.45 -13.93 -22.56
N GLY A 53 14.41 -13.90 -23.37
CA GLY A 53 13.97 -15.06 -24.15
C GLY A 53 12.53 -14.94 -24.60
N LYS A 54 11.93 -16.08 -24.96
CA LYS A 54 10.53 -16.18 -25.34
C LYS A 54 9.83 -17.28 -24.56
N THR A 55 8.55 -17.09 -24.26
CA THR A 55 7.68 -18.13 -23.73
C THR A 55 7.39 -19.19 -24.80
N SER A 56 6.75 -20.30 -24.42
CA SER A 56 6.40 -21.39 -25.35
C SER A 56 5.44 -20.96 -26.46
N ASP A 57 4.61 -19.95 -26.21
CA ASP A 57 3.72 -19.31 -27.18
C ASP A 57 4.42 -18.25 -28.04
N GLY A 58 5.71 -17.99 -27.80
CA GLY A 58 6.54 -17.09 -28.60
C GLY A 58 6.57 -15.63 -28.12
N THR A 59 5.91 -15.31 -27.01
CA THR A 59 5.93 -13.96 -26.41
C THR A 59 7.31 -13.64 -25.85
N GLU A 60 7.86 -12.47 -26.20
CA GLU A 60 9.16 -12.04 -25.69
C GLU A 60 9.11 -11.66 -24.21
N VAL A 61 10.10 -12.14 -23.47
CA VAL A 61 10.36 -11.81 -22.08
C VAL A 61 11.55 -10.87 -22.01
N GLN A 62 11.38 -9.79 -21.26
CA GLN A 62 12.40 -8.76 -21.05
C GLN A 62 12.75 -8.67 -19.57
N LEU A 63 14.00 -8.35 -19.27
CA LEU A 63 14.45 -7.92 -17.95
C LEU A 63 14.59 -6.41 -17.93
N PHE A 64 14.13 -5.79 -16.86
CA PHE A 64 14.31 -4.37 -16.57
C PHE A 64 15.13 -4.20 -15.31
N THR A 65 16.27 -3.53 -15.41
CA THR A 65 17.13 -3.23 -14.26
C THR A 65 16.96 -1.78 -13.85
N LEU A 66 16.56 -1.57 -12.59
CA LEU A 66 16.55 -0.27 -11.95
C LEU A 66 17.76 -0.17 -11.04
N THR A 67 18.50 0.92 -11.17
CA THR A 67 19.59 1.28 -10.23
C THR A 67 19.23 2.60 -9.57
N ASN A 68 19.18 2.63 -8.24
CA ASN A 68 18.96 3.89 -7.53
C ASN A 68 20.27 4.71 -7.42
N ALA A 69 20.18 5.96 -6.96
CA ALA A 69 21.33 6.84 -6.78
C ALA A 69 22.38 6.33 -5.75
N HIS A 70 22.01 5.31 -4.95
CA HIS A 70 22.88 4.68 -3.96
C HIS A 70 23.49 3.36 -4.48
N GLY A 71 23.29 3.02 -5.76
CA GLY A 71 23.85 1.83 -6.39
C GLY A 71 23.11 0.54 -6.11
N LEU A 72 21.96 0.58 -5.43
CA LEU A 72 21.11 -0.60 -5.25
C LEU A 72 20.42 -0.94 -6.57
N GLN A 73 20.42 -2.23 -6.92
CA GLN A 73 19.85 -2.72 -8.16
C GLN A 73 18.68 -3.68 -7.89
N ALA A 74 17.62 -3.51 -8.66
CA ALA A 74 16.51 -4.45 -8.75
C ALA A 74 16.32 -4.83 -10.22
N THR A 75 16.15 -6.12 -10.50
CA THR A 75 15.88 -6.64 -11.84
C THR A 75 14.51 -7.30 -11.85
N ILE A 76 13.64 -6.85 -12.75
CA ILE A 76 12.26 -7.32 -12.87
C ILE A 76 12.09 -7.98 -14.23
N SER A 77 11.49 -9.17 -14.26
CA SER A 77 11.12 -9.85 -15.49
C SER A 77 9.69 -9.53 -15.88
N THR A 78 9.40 -9.39 -17.18
CA THR A 78 8.02 -9.33 -17.68
C THR A 78 7.29 -10.67 -17.53
N TYR A 79 8.03 -11.75 -17.32
CA TYR A 79 7.48 -13.08 -17.07
C TYR A 79 7.33 -13.32 -15.57
N GLY A 80 6.08 -13.43 -15.12
CA GLY A 80 5.75 -13.73 -13.72
C GLY A 80 6.00 -12.59 -12.73
N ALA A 81 6.20 -11.36 -13.23
CA ALA A 81 6.45 -10.09 -12.51
C ALA A 81 6.44 -10.23 -10.97
N SER A 82 7.60 -10.59 -10.43
CA SER A 82 7.87 -10.72 -8.99
C SER A 82 8.91 -9.69 -8.56
#